data_AF-A0A8T2TMV4-F1
#
_entry.id   AF-A0A8T2TMV4-F1
#
_cell.length_a   1.000
_cell.length_b   1.000
_cell.length_c   1.000
_cell.angle_alpha   90.00
_cell.angle_beta   90.00
_cell.angle_gamma   90.00
#
_symmetry.space_group_name_H-M   'P 1'
#
loop_
_entity.id
_entity.type
_entity.pdbx_description
1 polymer ?
#
loop_
_entity_poly.entity_id
_entity_poly.type
_entity_poly.pdbx_seq_one_letter_code
_entity_poly.pdbx_strand_id
1 'polypeptide(L)'
;MSLVPAMDDNGFHLFESHAMLRYLACAKPNIKDHWYPVDVKKRAQIDCILDWHHNSLRSGSVGLVFNSVLAPVMGRPLDLDAAAEAESLLRASLKGMEALWLSDKEGFLTGSLQPSIADLSLACEMMQLQLLDKSKVSDLLDTSPNVKSWLHTVERTLSPHFSQVHETLLKAANMYQKRREREARKD
;
A
#
# COMPACT_ATOMS: atom_id res chain seq x y z
N MET A 1 -0.14 -23.89 3.06
CA MET A 1 0.33 -22.53 3.41
C MET A 1 -0.71 -21.91 4.32
N SER A 2 -0.31 -21.20 5.37
CA SER A 2 -1.23 -20.52 6.31
C SER A 2 -1.06 -19.00 6.16
N LEU A 3 -1.42 -18.48 4.99
CA LEU A 3 -1.27 -17.08 4.59
C LEU A 3 -2.64 -16.48 4.24
N VAL A 4 -2.72 -15.15 4.31
CA VAL A 4 -3.88 -14.36 3.90
C VAL A 4 -3.46 -13.36 2.80
N PRO A 5 -4.37 -12.93 1.92
CA PRO A 5 -5.81 -13.27 1.86
C PRO A 5 -6.12 -14.58 1.15
N ALA A 6 -7.31 -15.12 1.41
CA ALA A 6 -7.93 -16.25 0.70
C ALA A 6 -9.41 -15.94 0.45
N MET A 7 -9.95 -16.39 -0.68
CA MET A 7 -11.33 -16.23 -1.10
C MET A 7 -11.97 -17.58 -1.38
N ASP A 8 -13.27 -17.68 -1.06
CA ASP A 8 -14.19 -18.71 -1.52
C ASP A 8 -15.34 -18.02 -2.25
N ASP A 9 -15.47 -18.26 -3.56
CA ASP A 9 -16.62 -17.84 -4.38
C ASP A 9 -17.41 -19.08 -4.83
N ASN A 10 -18.32 -19.53 -3.97
CA ASN A 10 -19.20 -20.68 -4.22
C ASN A 10 -18.44 -22.00 -4.51
N GLY A 11 -17.40 -22.29 -3.73
CA GLY A 11 -16.56 -23.48 -3.86
C GLY A 11 -15.36 -23.29 -4.78
N PHE A 12 -15.23 -22.14 -5.46
CA PHE A 12 -14.00 -21.75 -6.13
C PHE A 12 -13.08 -21.03 -5.14
N HIS A 13 -11.95 -21.67 -4.83
CA HIS A 13 -10.97 -21.15 -3.88
C HIS A 13 -9.82 -20.45 -4.60
N LEU A 14 -9.47 -19.25 -4.18
CA LEU A 14 -8.37 -18.47 -4.73
C LEU A 14 -7.60 -17.75 -3.64
N PHE A 15 -6.27 -17.68 -3.80
CA PHE A 15 -5.36 -16.93 -2.94
C PHE A 15 -4.45 -16.06 -3.82
N GLU A 16 -3.67 -15.18 -3.19
CA GLU A 16 -2.98 -14.02 -3.79
C GLU A 16 -3.90 -12.83 -4.08
N SER A 17 -3.64 -11.71 -3.40
CA SER A 17 -4.49 -10.50 -3.46
C SER A 17 -4.68 -9.98 -4.90
N HIS A 18 -3.61 -9.92 -5.70
CA HIS A 18 -3.69 -9.44 -7.08
C HIS A 18 -4.49 -10.40 -7.98
N ALA A 19 -4.35 -11.71 -7.80
CA ALA A 19 -5.15 -12.70 -8.52
C ALA A 19 -6.64 -12.58 -8.14
N MET A 20 -6.93 -12.42 -6.85
CA MET A 20 -8.27 -12.18 -6.32
C MET A 20 -8.89 -10.90 -6.88
N LEU A 21 -8.14 -9.80 -6.94
CA LEU A 21 -8.61 -8.52 -7.51
C LEU A 21 -8.92 -8.64 -9.00
N ARG A 22 -8.05 -9.29 -9.79
CA ARG A 22 -8.30 -9.59 -11.21
C ARG A 22 -9.56 -10.44 -11.40
N TYR A 23 -9.70 -11.49 -10.58
CA TYR A 23 -10.88 -12.36 -10.61
C TYR A 23 -12.17 -11.59 -10.33
N LEU A 24 -12.22 -10.81 -9.24
CA LEU A 24 -13.41 -10.03 -8.88
C LEU A 24 -13.77 -9.01 -9.94
N ALA A 25 -12.77 -8.32 -10.50
CA ALA A 25 -13.00 -7.32 -11.56
C ALA A 25 -13.60 -7.93 -12.82
N CYS A 26 -13.21 -9.16 -13.18
CA CYS A 26 -13.73 -9.86 -14.36
C CYS A 26 -15.05 -10.61 -14.10
N ALA A 27 -15.20 -11.22 -12.92
CA ALA A 27 -16.29 -12.17 -12.65
C ALA A 27 -17.56 -11.49 -12.14
N LYS A 28 -17.47 -10.29 -11.56
CA LYS A 28 -18.63 -9.62 -10.95
C LYS A 28 -19.23 -8.60 -11.93
N PRO A 29 -20.52 -8.71 -12.28
CA PRO A 29 -21.13 -7.96 -13.38
C PRO A 29 -21.23 -6.45 -13.15
N ASN A 30 -21.11 -5.98 -11.91
CA ASN A 30 -21.26 -4.57 -11.54
C ASN A 30 -19.93 -3.85 -11.30
N ILE A 31 -18.80 -4.48 -11.62
CA ILE A 31 -17.49 -3.85 -11.51
C ILE A 31 -17.16 -3.12 -12.79
N LYS A 32 -16.85 -1.82 -12.68
CA LYS A 32 -16.53 -0.96 -13.83
C LYS A 32 -15.19 -1.37 -14.45
N ASP A 33 -15.11 -1.27 -15.78
CA ASP A 33 -13.93 -1.65 -16.58
C ASP A 33 -12.62 -0.97 -16.13
N HIS A 34 -12.68 0.27 -15.63
CA HIS A 34 -11.50 1.01 -15.21
C HIS A 34 -10.68 0.30 -14.10
N TRP A 35 -11.30 -0.59 -13.33
CA TRP A 35 -10.60 -1.38 -12.31
C TRP A 35 -9.60 -2.36 -12.94
N TYR A 36 -9.97 -3.04 -14.02
CA TYR A 36 -9.13 -3.97 -14.76
C TYR A 36 -9.56 -4.02 -16.24
N PRO A 37 -9.09 -3.07 -17.06
CA PRO A 37 -9.65 -2.78 -18.37
C PRO A 37 -9.46 -3.92 -19.37
N VAL A 38 -10.39 -4.06 -20.31
CA VAL A 38 -10.26 -5.01 -21.44
C VAL A 38 -9.20 -4.61 -22.46
N ASP A 39 -8.84 -3.33 -22.52
CA ASP A 39 -7.73 -2.87 -23.36
C ASP A 39 -6.42 -3.52 -22.92
N VAL A 40 -5.82 -4.29 -23.83
CA VAL A 40 -4.64 -5.13 -23.54
C VAL A 40 -3.44 -4.29 -23.10
N LYS A 41 -3.26 -3.07 -23.63
CA LYS A 41 -2.10 -2.23 -23.28
C LYS A 41 -2.26 -1.64 -21.89
N LYS A 42 -3.43 -1.10 -21.56
CA LYS A 42 -3.73 -0.59 -20.22
C LYS A 42 -3.67 -1.71 -19.18
N ARG A 43 -4.20 -2.89 -19.52
CA ARG A 43 -4.13 -4.09 -18.68
C ARG A 43 -2.69 -4.50 -18.41
N ALA A 44 -1.86 -4.57 -19.44
CA ALA A 44 -0.44 -4.91 -19.30
C ALA A 44 0.33 -3.91 -18.43
N GLN A 45 -0.02 -2.61 -18.46
CA GLN A 45 0.56 -1.61 -17.56
C GLN A 45 0.14 -1.85 -16.10
N ILE A 46 -1.14 -2.13 -15.85
CA ILE A 46 -1.63 -2.48 -14.51
C ILE A 46 -0.92 -3.74 -14.00
N ASP A 47 -0.85 -4.79 -14.81
CA ASP A 47 -0.18 -6.03 -14.45
C ASP A 47 1.31 -5.82 -14.14
N CYS A 48 2.00 -4.99 -14.94
CA CYS A 48 3.38 -4.59 -14.68
C CYS A 48 3.54 -3.91 -13.31
N ILE A 49 2.64 -2.99 -12.95
CA ILE A 49 2.69 -2.30 -11.65
C ILE A 49 2.42 -3.27 -10.49
N LEU A 50 1.44 -4.16 -10.64
CA LEU A 50 1.10 -5.16 -9.63
C LEU A 50 2.25 -6.15 -9.40
N ASP A 51 2.94 -6.56 -10.45
CA ASP A 51 4.09 -7.48 -10.33
C ASP A 51 5.31 -6.74 -9.77
N TRP A 52 5.58 -5.50 -10.23
CA TRP A 52 6.63 -4.63 -9.70
C TRP A 52 6.46 -4.40 -8.21
N HIS A 53 5.22 -4.16 -7.76
CA HIS A 53 4.85 -3.85 -6.38
C HIS A 53 5.39 -4.87 -5.36
N HIS A 54 5.33 -6.17 -5.68
CA HIS A 54 5.70 -7.24 -4.73
C HIS A 54 7.15 -7.13 -4.27
N ASN A 55 8.07 -6.85 -5.18
CA ASN A 55 9.52 -6.83 -4.92
C ASN A 55 10.08 -5.42 -4.73
N SER A 56 9.22 -4.40 -4.77
CA SER A 56 9.60 -3.00 -4.61
C SER A 56 8.88 -2.38 -3.42
N LEU A 57 7.74 -1.73 -3.64
CA LEU A 57 7.00 -0.98 -2.64
C LEU A 57 6.62 -1.85 -1.44
N ARG A 58 6.09 -3.05 -1.68
CA ARG A 58 5.68 -3.97 -0.61
C ARG A 58 6.87 -4.48 0.20
N SER A 59 7.93 -4.92 -0.46
CA SER A 59 9.14 -5.38 0.23
C SER A 59 9.74 -4.29 1.12
N GLY A 60 9.83 -3.06 0.61
CA GLY A 60 10.33 -1.92 1.38
C GLY A 60 9.40 -1.52 2.53
N SER A 61 8.09 -1.37 2.26
CA SER A 61 7.13 -0.91 3.28
C SER A 61 6.93 -1.93 4.40
N VAL A 62 6.71 -3.20 4.05
CA VAL A 62 6.52 -4.28 5.02
C VAL A 62 7.81 -4.53 5.78
N GLY A 63 8.96 -4.55 5.11
CA GLY A 63 10.25 -4.73 5.77
C GLY A 63 10.52 -3.64 6.81
N LEU A 64 10.28 -2.38 6.46
CA LEU A 64 10.46 -1.26 7.38
C LEU A 64 9.51 -1.36 8.57
N VAL A 65 8.21 -1.49 8.33
CA VAL A 65 7.20 -1.53 9.40
C VAL A 65 7.38 -2.76 10.30
N PHE A 66 7.67 -3.92 9.71
CA PHE A 66 7.86 -5.15 10.47
C PHE A 66 9.08 -5.06 11.37
N ASN A 67 10.25 -4.74 10.81
CA ASN A 67 11.52 -4.78 11.55
C ASN A 67 11.66 -3.63 12.56
N SER A 68 10.96 -2.50 12.36
CA SER A 68 11.02 -1.33 13.28
C SER A 68 9.84 -1.20 14.25
N VAL A 69 8.71 -1.90 14.02
CA VAL A 69 7.50 -1.76 14.86
C VAL A 69 6.89 -3.09 15.25
N LEU A 70 6.62 -3.99 14.28
CA LEU A 70 5.74 -5.15 14.53
C LEU A 70 6.46 -6.43 14.97
N ALA A 71 7.77 -6.56 14.77
CA ALA A 71 8.51 -7.77 15.15
C ALA A 71 8.29 -8.19 16.63
N PRO A 72 8.28 -7.27 17.62
CA PRO A 72 8.01 -7.61 19.02
C PRO A 72 6.61 -8.17 19.28
N VAL A 73 5.61 -7.80 18.47
CA VAL A 73 4.25 -8.36 18.56
C VAL A 73 4.26 -9.86 18.26
N MET A 74 5.21 -10.31 17.44
CA MET A 74 5.42 -11.71 17.10
C MET A 74 6.50 -12.40 17.94
N GLY A 75 6.90 -11.80 19.06
CA GLY A 75 7.95 -12.35 19.94
C GLY A 75 9.35 -12.32 19.32
N ARG A 76 9.57 -11.48 18.31
CA ARG A 76 10.88 -11.30 17.66
C ARG A 76 11.49 -9.96 18.09
N PRO A 77 12.83 -9.86 18.20
CA PRO A 77 13.47 -8.58 18.43
C PRO A 77 13.25 -7.64 17.22
N LEU A 78 13.38 -6.34 17.48
CA LEU A 78 13.54 -5.36 16.39
C LEU A 78 14.86 -5.62 15.66
N ASP A 79 14.87 -5.34 14.37
CA ASP A 79 16.05 -5.46 13.50
C ASP A 79 16.25 -4.15 12.75
N LEU A 80 17.05 -3.25 13.34
CA LEU A 80 17.20 -1.90 12.81
C LEU A 80 18.02 -1.85 11.52
N ASP A 81 18.92 -2.82 11.31
CA ASP A 81 19.71 -2.93 10.09
C ASP A 81 18.80 -3.38 8.93
N ALA A 82 18.00 -4.43 9.14
CA ALA A 82 17.00 -4.85 8.15
C ALA A 82 15.92 -3.78 7.90
N ALA A 83 15.56 -2.99 8.92
CA ALA A 83 14.67 -1.85 8.75
C ALA A 83 15.29 -0.75 7.87
N ALA A 84 16.59 -0.45 8.05
CA ALA A 84 17.31 0.55 7.25
C ALA A 84 17.45 0.12 5.77
N GLU A 85 17.74 -1.16 5.52
CA GLU A 85 17.76 -1.72 4.16
C GLU A 85 16.38 -1.61 3.49
N ALA A 86 15.32 -1.97 4.23
CA ALA A 86 13.95 -1.85 3.74
C ALA A 86 13.53 -0.39 3.51
N GLU A 87 13.96 0.54 4.35
CA GLU A 87 13.73 1.98 4.14
C GLU A 87 14.41 2.47 2.86
N SER A 88 15.64 2.03 2.57
CA SER A 88 16.34 2.35 1.32
C SER A 88 15.56 1.85 0.10
N LEU A 89 15.09 0.60 0.14
CA LEU A 89 14.25 0.03 -0.92
C LEU A 89 12.92 0.78 -1.06
N LEU A 90 12.27 1.15 0.04
CA LEU A 90 11.04 1.94 0.03
C LEU A 90 11.27 3.30 -0.64
N ARG A 91 12.34 4.02 -0.27
CA ARG A 91 12.67 5.32 -0.89
C ARG A 91 12.96 5.18 -2.38
N ALA A 92 13.66 4.14 -2.80
CA ALA A 92 13.88 3.85 -4.22
C ALA A 92 12.54 3.57 -4.94
N SER A 93 11.63 2.84 -4.28
CA SER A 93 10.30 2.53 -4.81
C SER A 93 9.42 3.78 -4.96
N LEU A 94 9.43 4.68 -3.97
CA LEU A 94 8.71 5.95 -4.03
C LEU A 94 9.22 6.83 -5.19
N LYS A 95 10.54 6.91 -5.37
CA LYS A 95 11.14 7.58 -6.54
C LYS A 95 10.74 6.90 -7.86
N GLY A 96 10.64 5.57 -7.87
CA GLY A 96 10.13 4.81 -9.01
C GLY A 96 8.68 5.16 -9.35
N MET A 97 7.81 5.30 -8.35
CA MET A 97 6.43 5.72 -8.54
C MET A 97 6.36 7.12 -9.16
N GLU A 98 7.10 8.08 -8.61
CA GLU A 98 7.22 9.45 -9.12
C GLU A 98 7.63 9.47 -10.60
N ALA A 99 8.66 8.70 -10.97
CA ALA A 99 9.25 8.77 -12.30
C ALA A 99 8.50 7.95 -13.37
N LEU A 100 7.90 6.82 -12.97
CA LEU A 100 7.35 5.85 -13.92
C LEU A 100 5.82 5.88 -14.00
N TRP A 101 5.16 6.02 -12.85
CA TRP A 101 3.73 5.73 -12.73
C TRP A 101 2.87 6.94 -12.43
N LEU A 102 3.47 8.05 -12.01
CA LEU A 102 2.77 9.28 -11.67
C LEU A 102 3.21 10.41 -12.59
N SER A 103 2.38 11.45 -12.64
CA SER A 103 2.66 12.69 -13.37
C SER A 103 2.30 13.86 -12.48
N ASP A 104 2.77 15.06 -12.81
CA ASP A 104 2.51 16.29 -12.05
C ASP A 104 1.03 16.75 -12.07
N LYS A 105 0.13 15.98 -12.70
CA LYS A 105 -1.31 16.26 -12.77
C LYS A 105 -2.07 15.36 -11.78
N GLU A 106 -3.12 15.89 -11.16
CA GLU A 106 -4.04 15.09 -10.35
C GLU A 106 -4.58 13.91 -11.17
N GLY A 107 -4.55 12.73 -10.58
CA GLY A 107 -4.98 11.49 -11.23
C GLY A 107 -4.54 10.25 -10.48
N PHE A 108 -4.61 9.13 -11.19
CA PHE A 108 -4.26 7.79 -10.72
C PHE A 108 -2.98 7.31 -11.43
N LEU A 109 -2.50 6.14 -11.03
CA LEU A 109 -1.34 5.51 -11.67
C LEU A 109 -1.54 5.45 -13.19
N THR A 110 -0.44 5.61 -13.93
CA THR A 110 -0.38 5.73 -15.40
C THR A 110 -1.06 6.99 -15.98
N GLY A 111 -1.32 8.00 -15.14
CA GLY A 111 -1.96 9.25 -15.57
C GLY A 111 -3.45 9.08 -15.87
N SER A 112 -4.08 8.04 -15.32
CA SER A 112 -5.51 7.76 -15.51
C SER A 112 -6.39 8.75 -14.73
N LEU A 113 -7.58 9.03 -15.24
CA LEU A 113 -8.62 9.81 -14.53
C LEU A 113 -9.47 8.95 -13.59
N GLN A 114 -9.30 7.63 -13.63
CA GLN A 114 -10.03 6.66 -12.79
C GLN A 114 -9.06 5.66 -12.15
N PRO A 115 -9.33 5.20 -10.92
CA PRO A 115 -8.46 4.25 -10.23
C PRO A 115 -8.52 2.87 -10.86
N SER A 116 -7.46 2.10 -10.67
CA SER A 116 -7.36 0.69 -11.04
C SER A 116 -7.11 -0.19 -9.81
N ILE A 117 -7.08 -1.51 -10.00
CA ILE A 117 -6.66 -2.44 -8.95
C ILE A 117 -5.20 -2.23 -8.51
N ALA A 118 -4.35 -1.60 -9.35
CA ALA A 118 -3.02 -1.18 -8.96
C ALA A 118 -3.06 -0.05 -7.92
N ASP A 119 -3.96 0.92 -8.10
CA ASP A 119 -4.12 2.02 -7.15
C ASP A 119 -4.55 1.52 -5.77
N LEU A 120 -5.49 0.56 -5.74
CA LEU A 120 -5.90 -0.11 -4.49
C LEU A 120 -4.73 -0.80 -3.81
N SER A 121 -3.96 -1.57 -4.57
CA SER A 121 -2.86 -2.37 -4.01
C SER A 121 -1.77 -1.45 -3.46
N LEU A 122 -1.26 -0.51 -4.26
CA LEU A 122 -0.20 0.39 -3.77
C LEU A 122 -0.69 1.26 -2.61
N ALA A 123 -1.96 1.70 -2.58
CA ALA A 123 -2.47 2.54 -1.51
C ALA A 123 -2.56 1.79 -0.17
N CYS A 124 -2.98 0.52 -0.18
CA CYS A 124 -2.96 -0.34 1.01
C CYS A 124 -1.54 -0.41 1.62
N GLU A 125 -0.53 -0.54 0.78
CA GLU A 125 0.87 -0.60 1.20
C GLU A 125 1.34 0.73 1.79
N MET A 126 0.93 1.86 1.21
CA MET A 126 1.22 3.17 1.77
C MET A 126 0.54 3.39 3.13
N MET A 127 -0.66 2.87 3.32
CA MET A 127 -1.38 3.00 4.59
C MET A 127 -0.68 2.26 5.73
N GLN A 128 0.03 1.16 5.47
CA GLN A 128 0.81 0.45 6.51
C GLN A 128 1.87 1.35 7.15
N LEU A 129 2.41 2.32 6.42
CA LEU A 129 3.41 3.27 6.94
C LEU A 129 2.88 4.12 8.09
N GLN A 130 1.56 4.27 8.24
CA GLN A 130 0.95 4.99 9.37
C GLN A 130 1.30 4.37 10.73
N LEU A 131 1.76 3.12 10.76
CA LEU A 131 2.26 2.49 11.98
C LEU A 131 3.62 3.05 12.44
N LEU A 132 4.38 3.72 11.57
CA LEU A 132 5.65 4.38 11.89
C LEU A 132 5.41 5.67 12.70
N ASP A 133 6.48 6.31 13.16
CA ASP A 133 6.36 7.65 13.77
C ASP A 133 5.93 8.67 12.71
N LYS A 134 5.07 9.62 13.10
CA LYS A 134 4.55 10.66 12.18
C LYS A 134 5.65 11.45 11.49
N SER A 135 6.77 11.74 12.18
CA SER A 135 7.90 12.45 11.57
C SER A 135 8.56 11.61 10.47
N LYS A 136 8.70 10.29 10.69
CA LYS A 136 9.23 9.35 9.69
C LYS A 136 8.31 9.22 8.48
N VAL A 137 6.99 9.19 8.69
CA VAL A 137 6.02 9.18 7.57
C VAL A 137 6.12 10.47 6.76
N SER A 138 6.22 11.63 7.42
CA SER A 138 6.41 12.92 6.74
C SER A 138 7.71 12.92 5.93
N ASP A 139 8.82 12.51 6.53
CA ASP A 139 10.13 12.44 5.89
C ASP A 139 10.17 11.52 4.65
N LEU A 140 9.42 10.42 4.66
CA LEU A 140 9.27 9.56 3.48
C LEU A 140 8.47 10.26 2.37
N LEU A 141 7.31 10.85 2.71
CA LEU A 141 6.36 11.39 1.73
C LEU A 141 6.72 12.80 1.22
N ASP A 142 7.39 13.62 2.01
CA ASP A 142 7.74 15.00 1.62
C ASP A 142 8.81 15.03 0.52
N THR A 143 9.53 13.92 0.34
CA THR A 143 10.45 13.71 -0.80
C THR A 143 9.77 13.13 -2.04
N SER A 144 8.45 12.90 -1.99
CA SER A 144 7.66 12.31 -3.08
C SER A 144 6.27 12.99 -3.17
N PRO A 145 6.24 14.24 -3.67
CA PRO A 145 5.02 15.06 -3.67
C PRO A 145 3.89 14.51 -4.55
N ASN A 146 4.18 13.90 -5.70
CA ASN A 146 3.13 13.31 -6.54
C ASN A 146 2.59 12.04 -5.89
N VAL A 147 3.42 11.24 -5.20
CA VAL A 147 2.93 10.10 -4.40
C VAL A 147 1.99 10.58 -3.29
N LYS A 148 2.34 11.66 -2.59
CA LYS A 148 1.49 12.26 -1.56
C LYS A 148 0.15 12.75 -2.13
N SER A 149 0.18 13.44 -3.27
CA SER A 149 -1.02 13.92 -3.98
C SER A 149 -1.90 12.77 -4.50
N TRP A 150 -1.27 11.75 -5.07
CA TRP A 150 -1.92 10.54 -5.55
C TRP A 150 -2.63 9.79 -4.41
N LEU A 151 -1.95 9.57 -3.28
CA LEU A 151 -2.54 8.87 -2.13
C LEU A 151 -3.77 9.60 -1.60
N HIS A 152 -3.69 10.93 -1.49
CA HIS A 152 -4.83 11.76 -1.12
C HIS A 152 -5.98 11.67 -2.15
N THR A 153 -5.64 11.62 -3.45
CA THR A 153 -6.64 11.44 -4.52
C THR A 153 -7.34 10.09 -4.41
N VAL A 154 -6.59 9.01 -4.17
CA VAL A 154 -7.13 7.66 -3.94
C VAL A 154 -8.04 7.64 -2.71
N GLU A 155 -7.59 8.16 -1.58
CA GLU A 155 -8.39 8.24 -0.35
C GLU A 155 -9.70 9.00 -0.57
N ARG A 156 -9.63 10.19 -1.18
CA ARG A 156 -10.79 11.04 -1.47
C ARG A 156 -11.78 10.33 -2.40
N THR A 157 -11.30 9.70 -3.47
CA THR A 157 -12.17 9.04 -4.46
C THR A 157 -12.81 7.77 -3.92
N LEU A 158 -12.14 7.03 -3.04
CA LEU A 158 -12.61 5.75 -2.51
C LEU A 158 -13.32 5.85 -1.16
N SER A 159 -13.41 7.05 -0.59
CA SER A 159 -14.20 7.33 0.61
C SER A 159 -15.70 7.10 0.36
N PRO A 160 -16.46 6.55 1.33
CA PRO A 160 -16.04 6.26 2.70
C PRO A 160 -15.36 4.89 2.89
N HIS A 161 -15.40 4.00 1.90
CA HIS A 161 -14.91 2.63 2.01
C HIS A 161 -13.42 2.59 2.35
N PHE A 162 -12.63 3.49 1.77
CA PHE A 162 -11.21 3.63 2.10
C PHE A 162 -10.98 3.84 3.60
N SER A 163 -11.70 4.77 4.23
CA SER A 163 -11.58 5.02 5.66
C SER A 163 -12.07 3.85 6.51
N GLN A 164 -13.18 3.21 6.09
CA GLN A 164 -13.76 2.07 6.80
C GLN A 164 -12.80 0.88 6.86
N VAL A 165 -12.20 0.49 5.73
CA VAL A 165 -11.30 -0.68 5.71
C VAL A 165 -9.99 -0.43 6.45
N HIS A 166 -9.55 0.83 6.56
CA HIS A 166 -8.33 1.21 7.28
C HIS A 166 -8.58 1.57 8.76
N GLU A 167 -9.81 1.49 9.28
CA GLU A 167 -10.14 1.92 10.64
C GLU A 167 -9.28 1.21 11.71
N THR A 168 -9.15 -0.12 11.61
CA THR A 168 -8.34 -0.93 12.54
C THR A 168 -6.87 -0.55 12.50
N LEU A 169 -6.33 -0.31 11.29
CA LEU A 169 -4.95 0.11 11.09
C LEU A 169 -4.70 1.49 11.72
N LEU A 170 -5.61 2.44 11.50
CA LEU A 170 -5.51 3.80 12.05
C LEU A 170 -5.64 3.82 13.59
N LYS A 171 -6.48 2.94 14.17
CA LYS A 171 -6.52 2.73 15.62
C LYS A 171 -5.19 2.21 16.15
N ALA A 172 -4.59 1.24 15.48
CA ALA A 172 -3.27 0.72 15.84
C ALA A 172 -2.17 1.78 15.73
N ALA A 173 -2.14 2.54 14.63
CA ALA A 173 -1.22 3.67 14.43
C ALA A 173 -1.28 4.68 15.58
N ASN A 174 -2.49 5.11 15.95
CA ASN A 174 -2.70 6.05 17.07
C ASN A 174 -2.21 5.49 18.41
N MET A 175 -2.40 4.19 18.65
CA MET A 175 -1.88 3.52 19.85
C MET A 175 -0.35 3.53 19.88
N TYR A 176 0.32 3.17 18.78
CA TYR A 176 1.78 3.21 18.68
C TYR A 176 2.34 4.62 18.85
N GLN A 177 1.68 5.63 18.27
CA GLN A 177 2.10 7.02 18.45
C GLN A 177 2.06 7.45 19.93
N LYS A 178 0.94 7.17 20.63
CA LYS A 178 0.80 7.47 22.06
C LYS A 178 1.84 6.73 22.90
N ARG A 179 2.23 5.52 22.50
CA ARG A 179 3.28 4.75 23.18
C ARG A 179 4.65 5.46 23.06
N ARG A 180 5.05 5.83 21.85
CA ARG A 180 6.30 6.57 21.60
C ARG A 180 6.36 7.87 22.38
N GLU A 181 5.28 8.65 22.39
CA GLU A 181 5.18 9.90 23.14
C GLU A 181 5.32 9.71 24.66
N ARG A 182 4.88 8.57 25.20
CA ARG A 182 5.03 8.25 26.63
C ARG A 182 6.46 7.81 26.96
N GLU A 183 7.12 7.10 26.05
CA GLU A 183 8.50 6.66 26.20
C GLU A 183 9.44 7.87 26.15
N ALA A 184 9.28 8.77 25.16
CA ALA A 184 10.08 9.99 25.02
C ALA A 184 9.93 11.03 26.14
N ARG A 185 8.94 10.91 27.04
CA ARG A 185 8.76 11.77 28.22
C ARG A 185 9.47 11.24 29.46
N LYS A 186 9.95 9.99 29.42
CA LYS A 186 10.67 9.34 30.52
C LYS A 186 12.18 9.49 30.40
N ASP A 187 12.66 9.84 29.21
CA ASP A 187 14.04 10.22 28.90
C ASP A 187 14.25 11.73 29.16
#